data_AF-A0A3D5TK32-F1
#
_entry.id   AF-A0A3D5TK32-F1
#
_cell.length_a   1.000
_cell.length_b   1.000
_cell.length_c   1.000
_cell.angle_alpha   90.00
_cell.angle_beta   90.00
_cell.angle_gamma   90.00
#
_symmetry.space_group_name_H-M   'P 1'
#
loop_
_entity.id
_entity.type
_entity.pdbx_description
1 polymer ?
#
loop_
_entity_poly.entity_id
_entity_poly.type
_entity_poly.pdbx_seq_one_letter_code
_entity_poly.pdbx_strand_id
1 'polypeptide(L)'
;MMMQAVLSNPGHPEYGVATIPFPVPHDQYAHCMELLEALEIGDAVKADCKVEKIDSFYTVLKRTEMLTVNVEELNYLAKRLDSFDTVEAAQFQAVAHKLELFELKDLINLTFCCQQATVITDFSDLSAVGRNHYMNLHGGSAKTDELKALDGEAVARSLIAGGGGTVTPYGVVYDNGMKLGQVYDGQFFPCYYYEPNAITVAVTAKSEPEDTEHITWLYLPMAQEEVDRALQRAGIMNLADARLHLEDTQLPNEVDMLLDMEQESLADLNALAKAARPLSNDDIIKLGAAVAMAKPQSAEEIKMLAESLDLFDFVPGVHTPTEYGKYVIQESERFEYDENLEAFYDYEGYALQRMNAEDGMFTDRGYIAYKGGIALKEVMECGQGEQPAPEPWQGENRDEMLRMTLYAKNKAGYSLVLPADEEYLSAAKSYLGVGDFAEAVIRDVRFKVPYIGELICDTDCPSVEEYNKFAKAMEDIWQKDGALLTYAAVLDAERPDTLGRAYELLQNLENYERIVEGTYGYGQQRLQETLGLDDEAIYELEGYMDFEKYGKECMEADGVVTTEFGLLRRLEPPFAAHTLQMRGMV
;
A
#
# COMPACT_ATOMS: atom_id res chain seq x y z
N MET A 1 18.79 -1.53 22.75
CA MET A 1 18.80 -1.74 24.22
C MET A 1 17.84 -0.75 24.86
N MET A 2 16.82 -1.23 25.57
CA MET A 2 15.81 -0.35 26.18
C MET A 2 16.38 0.41 27.39
N MET A 3 16.22 1.73 27.42
CA MET A 3 16.51 2.61 28.56
C MET A 3 15.19 3.17 29.11
N GLN A 4 15.08 3.35 30.42
CA GLN A 4 13.94 4.02 31.05
C GLN A 4 14.44 5.01 32.09
N ALA A 5 13.84 6.19 32.15
CA ALA A 5 14.13 7.17 33.19
C ALA A 5 12.86 7.52 33.98
N VAL A 6 13.01 7.61 35.29
CA VAL A 6 11.99 8.15 36.19
C VAL A 6 12.32 9.62 36.40
N LEU A 7 11.43 10.49 35.95
CA LEU A 7 11.60 11.94 35.92
C LEU A 7 10.64 12.63 36.88
N SER A 8 11.07 13.70 37.52
CA SER A 8 10.28 14.49 38.47
C SER A 8 10.54 15.99 38.31
N ASN A 9 9.65 16.80 38.88
CA ASN A 9 9.85 18.23 38.99
C ASN A 9 10.80 18.57 40.16
N PRO A 10 11.96 19.20 39.93
CA PRO A 10 12.90 19.53 40.99
C PRO A 10 12.36 20.57 41.99
N GLY A 11 11.45 21.44 41.55
CA GLY A 11 10.81 22.47 42.38
C GLY A 11 9.54 22.00 43.08
N HIS A 12 8.87 20.99 42.52
CA HIS A 12 7.60 20.46 43.01
C HIS A 12 7.61 18.91 43.14
N PRO A 13 8.39 18.35 44.08
CA PRO A 13 8.45 16.89 44.28
C PRO A 13 7.10 16.25 44.61
N GLU A 14 6.14 17.02 45.13
CA GLU A 14 4.79 16.59 45.44
C GLU A 14 3.93 16.23 44.21
N TYR A 15 4.33 16.66 43.00
CA TYR A 15 3.61 16.32 41.76
C TYR A 15 3.80 14.85 41.35
N GLY A 16 4.77 14.15 41.96
CA GLY A 16 5.04 12.75 41.69
C GLY A 16 6.14 12.56 40.64
N VAL A 17 6.05 11.46 39.89
CA VAL A 17 7.07 11.06 38.91
C VAL A 17 6.42 10.53 37.64
N ALA A 18 7.10 10.71 36.51
CA ALA A 18 6.77 10.09 35.22
C ALA A 18 7.87 9.09 34.86
N THR A 19 7.49 7.91 34.35
CA THR A 19 8.45 6.93 33.84
C THR A 19 8.40 6.96 32.32
N ILE A 20 9.48 7.41 31.69
CA ILE A 20 9.55 7.61 30.24
C ILE A 20 10.51 6.57 29.63
N PRO A 21 10.08 5.82 28.61
CA PRO A 21 10.96 4.95 27.84
C PRO A 21 11.83 5.77 26.88
N PHE A 22 13.08 5.37 26.73
CA PHE A 22 14.04 5.98 25.82
C PHE A 22 14.76 4.90 24.98
N PRO A 23 14.99 5.13 23.67
CA PRO A 23 14.40 6.20 22.85
C PRO A 23 12.87 6.22 22.91
N VAL A 24 12.27 7.40 22.88
CA VAL A 24 10.81 7.55 22.93
C VAL A 24 10.23 7.01 21.62
N PRO A 25 9.33 6.00 21.65
CA PRO A 25 8.70 5.50 20.43
C PRO A 25 7.87 6.58 19.75
N HIS A 26 7.90 6.62 18.42
CA HIS A 26 7.22 7.67 17.64
C HIS A 26 5.71 7.75 17.91
N ASP A 27 5.04 6.61 18.06
CA ASP A 27 3.60 6.52 18.36
C ASP A 27 3.26 6.89 19.83
N GLN A 28 4.26 7.01 20.69
CA GLN A 28 4.12 7.33 22.11
C GLN A 28 4.71 8.70 22.47
N TYR A 29 5.30 9.42 21.51
CA TYR A 29 5.98 10.69 21.79
C TYR A 29 5.04 11.70 22.46
N ALA A 30 3.87 11.92 21.88
CA ALA A 30 2.90 12.86 22.44
C ALA A 30 2.44 12.46 23.84
N HIS A 31 2.11 11.16 24.04
CA HIS A 31 1.74 10.64 25.35
C HIS A 31 2.84 10.83 26.39
N CYS A 32 4.12 10.63 26.03
CA CYS A 32 5.24 10.83 26.93
C CYS A 32 5.41 12.31 27.31
N MET A 33 5.20 13.23 26.37
CA MET A 33 5.26 14.67 26.65
C MET A 33 4.08 15.13 27.52
N GLU A 34 2.86 14.64 27.29
CA GLU A 34 1.70 14.91 28.15
C GLU A 34 1.95 14.49 29.62
N LEU A 35 2.62 13.34 29.84
CA LEU A 35 2.99 12.88 31.18
C LEU A 35 3.98 13.82 31.87
N LEU A 36 4.90 14.43 31.12
CA LEU A 36 5.87 15.40 31.64
C LEU A 36 5.23 16.76 31.88
N GLU A 37 4.36 17.21 30.97
CA GLU A 37 3.61 18.46 31.10
C GLU A 37 2.70 18.43 32.34
N ALA A 38 2.08 17.29 32.65
CA ALA A 38 1.29 17.11 33.88
C ALA A 38 2.11 17.31 35.18
N LEU A 39 3.44 17.22 35.10
CA LEU A 39 4.38 17.49 36.19
C LEU A 39 5.03 18.88 36.08
N GLU A 40 4.59 19.71 35.13
CA GLU A 40 5.17 21.02 34.81
C GLU A 40 6.68 20.95 34.47
N ILE A 41 7.10 19.89 33.76
CA ILE A 41 8.46 19.69 33.23
C ILE A 41 8.41 19.25 31.76
N GLY A 42 9.58 19.03 31.14
CA GLY A 42 9.68 18.60 29.76
C GLY A 42 9.74 19.77 28.78
N ASP A 43 10.23 20.93 29.20
CA ASP A 43 10.52 22.06 28.30
C ASP A 43 11.48 21.61 27.19
N ALA A 44 11.20 22.02 25.95
CA ALA A 44 11.99 21.61 24.78
C ALA A 44 13.46 22.06 24.85
N VAL A 45 13.74 23.16 25.57
CA VAL A 45 15.06 23.81 25.66
C VAL A 45 15.71 23.63 27.03
N LYS A 46 14.93 23.74 28.11
CA LYS A 46 15.49 23.75 29.47
C LYS A 46 15.81 22.35 29.97
N ALA A 47 16.81 22.28 30.84
CA ALA A 47 17.07 21.09 31.65
C ALA A 47 16.23 21.16 32.94
N ASP A 48 14.94 20.83 32.85
CA ASP A 48 13.95 20.94 33.92
C ASP A 48 13.53 19.58 34.51
N CYS A 49 13.92 18.47 33.87
CA CYS A 49 13.54 17.13 34.30
C CYS A 49 14.58 16.58 35.28
N LYS A 50 14.24 16.41 36.56
CA LYS A 50 15.15 15.76 37.53
C LYS A 50 15.10 14.25 37.34
N VAL A 51 16.25 13.61 37.13
CA VAL A 51 16.35 12.15 36.99
C VAL A 51 16.33 11.50 38.37
N GLU A 52 15.20 10.94 38.80
CA GLU A 52 15.12 10.21 40.08
C GLU A 52 15.81 8.85 40.00
N LYS A 53 15.71 8.20 38.83
CA LYS A 53 16.31 6.89 38.57
C LYS A 53 16.49 6.70 37.08
N ILE A 54 17.59 6.07 36.68
CA ILE A 54 17.77 5.60 35.30
C ILE A 54 18.03 4.10 35.27
N ASP A 55 17.20 3.37 34.54
CA ASP A 55 17.33 1.94 34.30
C ASP A 55 17.83 1.72 32.87
N SER A 56 19.08 1.29 32.76
CA SER A 56 19.77 1.16 31.47
C SER A 56 20.89 0.12 31.58
N PHE A 57 21.18 -0.53 30.46
CA PHE A 57 22.42 -1.29 30.28
C PHE A 57 23.66 -0.41 30.53
N TYR A 58 23.57 0.88 30.18
CA TYR A 58 24.64 1.86 30.35
C TYR A 58 24.70 2.36 31.79
N THR A 59 25.26 1.56 32.69
CA THR A 59 25.31 1.90 34.13
C THR A 59 26.11 3.16 34.44
N VAL A 60 26.95 3.65 33.52
CA VAL A 60 27.62 4.95 33.64
C VAL A 60 26.63 6.11 33.72
N LEU A 61 25.46 5.97 33.11
CA LEU A 61 24.40 6.99 33.12
C LEU A 61 23.78 7.18 34.52
N LYS A 62 24.00 6.27 35.49
CA LYS A 62 23.58 6.51 36.88
C LYS A 62 24.17 7.79 37.48
N ARG A 63 25.24 8.33 36.90
CA ARG A 63 25.81 9.63 37.28
C ARG A 63 24.88 10.82 36.98
N THR A 64 23.88 10.63 36.11
CA THR A 64 22.85 11.65 35.85
C THR A 64 21.72 11.61 36.89
N GLU A 65 21.65 10.58 37.75
CA GLU A 65 20.66 10.55 38.83
C GLU A 65 20.84 11.75 39.75
N MET A 66 19.72 12.34 40.17
CA MET A 66 19.61 13.57 40.95
C MET A 66 20.04 14.85 40.22
N LEU A 67 20.47 14.78 38.97
CA LEU A 67 20.69 15.95 38.12
C LEU A 67 19.41 16.30 37.34
N THR A 68 19.33 17.57 36.93
CA THR A 68 18.31 18.02 35.99
C THR A 68 18.84 17.91 34.57
N VAL A 69 18.03 17.35 33.68
CA VAL A 69 18.39 17.11 32.28
C VAL A 69 17.32 17.64 31.34
N ASN A 70 17.70 17.92 30.11
CA ASN A 70 16.72 18.18 29.05
C ASN A 70 16.24 16.85 28.47
N VAL A 71 14.93 16.69 28.32
CA VAL A 71 14.32 15.43 27.86
C VAL A 71 14.69 15.09 26.42
N GLU A 72 14.83 16.11 25.55
CA GLU A 72 15.21 15.91 24.14
C GLU A 72 16.67 15.47 24.01
N GLU A 73 17.57 16.04 24.82
CA GLU A 73 18.97 15.59 24.88
C GLU A 73 19.07 14.13 25.35
N LEU A 74 18.27 13.75 26.35
CA LEU A 74 18.24 12.37 26.83
C LEU A 74 17.70 11.42 25.76
N ASN A 75 16.67 11.83 25.02
CA ASN A 75 16.12 11.09 23.89
C ASN A 75 17.14 10.93 22.76
N TYR A 76 17.83 12.01 22.38
CA TYR A 76 18.90 11.96 21.37
C TYR A 76 20.05 11.05 21.79
N LEU A 77 20.54 11.18 23.03
CA LEU A 77 21.57 10.31 23.58
C LEU A 77 21.15 8.84 23.54
N ALA A 78 19.90 8.55 23.90
CA ALA A 78 19.35 7.19 23.83
C ALA A 78 19.40 6.64 22.40
N LYS A 79 18.96 7.42 21.41
CA LYS A 79 18.97 7.03 19.98
C LYS A 79 20.39 6.73 19.50
N ARG A 80 21.39 7.50 19.95
CA ARG A 80 22.81 7.26 19.67
C ARG A 80 23.28 5.94 20.29
N LEU A 81 23.02 5.75 21.58
CA LEU A 81 23.46 4.58 22.34
C LEU A 81 22.77 3.27 21.91
N ASP A 82 21.57 3.36 21.34
CA ASP A 82 20.86 2.18 20.84
C ASP A 82 21.56 1.53 19.63
N SER A 83 22.27 2.34 18.83
CA SER A 83 23.04 1.86 17.66
C SER A 83 24.35 1.17 17.99
N PHE A 84 24.85 1.31 19.22
CA PHE A 84 26.17 0.82 19.60
C PHE A 84 26.18 -0.68 19.79
N ASP A 85 27.23 -1.31 19.26
CA ASP A 85 27.53 -2.70 19.61
C ASP A 85 28.14 -2.82 21.03
N THR A 86 28.44 -4.05 21.46
CA THR A 86 29.00 -4.30 22.79
C THR A 86 30.38 -3.68 23.02
N VAL A 87 31.18 -3.52 21.96
CA VAL A 87 32.53 -2.93 22.02
C VAL A 87 32.40 -1.41 22.15
N GLU A 88 31.57 -0.79 21.32
CA GLU A 88 31.28 0.65 21.37
C GLU A 88 30.64 1.04 22.70
N ALA A 89 29.74 0.21 23.23
CA ALA A 89 29.15 0.44 24.54
C ALA A 89 30.18 0.37 25.68
N ALA A 90 31.18 -0.51 25.58
CA ALA A 90 32.28 -0.56 26.56
C ALA A 90 33.22 0.65 26.41
N GLN A 91 33.52 1.08 25.18
CA GLN A 91 34.28 2.29 24.88
C GLN A 91 33.61 3.53 25.48
N PHE A 92 32.33 3.73 25.21
CA PHE A 92 31.55 4.82 25.78
C PHE A 92 31.60 4.84 27.31
N GLN A 93 31.25 3.72 27.96
CA GLN A 93 31.18 3.67 29.43
C GLN A 93 32.54 3.87 30.10
N ALA A 94 33.61 3.25 29.57
CA ALA A 94 34.94 3.38 30.15
C ALA A 94 35.49 4.79 29.99
N VAL A 95 35.29 5.42 28.83
CA VAL A 95 35.75 6.80 28.60
C VAL A 95 34.93 7.81 29.40
N ALA A 96 33.60 7.69 29.42
CA ALA A 96 32.75 8.54 30.25
C ALA A 96 33.14 8.46 31.73
N HIS A 97 33.45 7.25 32.23
CA HIS A 97 33.95 7.06 33.58
C HIS A 97 35.32 7.72 33.80
N LYS A 98 36.28 7.49 32.89
CA LYS A 98 37.65 8.02 32.98
C LYS A 98 37.67 9.55 32.99
N LEU A 99 36.86 10.17 32.14
CA LEU A 99 36.76 11.62 32.00
C LEU A 99 35.78 12.26 33.00
N GLU A 100 35.14 11.45 33.83
CA GLU A 100 34.16 11.88 34.82
C GLU A 100 32.96 12.65 34.23
N LEU A 101 32.51 12.27 33.03
CA LEU A 101 31.39 12.94 32.36
C LEU A 101 30.05 12.59 33.02
N PHE A 102 29.19 13.59 33.17
CA PHE A 102 27.83 13.47 33.70
C PHE A 102 26.81 14.41 33.03
N GLU A 103 27.25 15.45 32.31
CA GLU A 103 26.36 16.34 31.56
C GLU A 103 25.95 15.69 30.22
N LEU A 104 24.66 15.79 29.84
CA LEU A 104 24.17 15.17 28.61
C LEU A 104 24.88 15.69 27.36
N LYS A 105 25.21 16.98 27.31
CA LYS A 105 26.00 17.57 26.22
C LYS A 105 27.32 16.84 26.00
N ASP A 106 28.08 16.58 27.06
CA ASP A 106 29.38 15.90 26.96
C ASP A 106 29.22 14.41 26.65
N LEU A 107 28.18 13.77 27.19
CA LEU A 107 27.86 12.38 26.87
C LEU A 107 27.46 12.23 25.39
N ILE A 108 26.64 13.14 24.84
CA ILE A 108 26.28 13.17 23.43
C ILE A 108 27.54 13.35 22.56
N ASN A 109 28.38 14.33 22.89
CA ASN A 109 29.65 14.58 22.21
C ASN A 109 30.58 13.36 22.24
N LEU A 110 30.60 12.63 23.36
CA LEU A 110 31.39 11.41 23.48
C LEU A 110 30.93 10.32 22.50
N THR A 111 29.64 10.24 22.17
CA THR A 111 29.13 9.24 21.20
C THR A 111 29.72 9.38 19.79
N PHE A 112 30.35 10.51 19.46
CA PHE A 112 30.98 10.74 18.15
C PHE A 112 32.47 10.41 18.11
N CYS A 113 33.10 10.16 19.26
CA CYS A 113 34.56 9.97 19.32
C CYS A 113 35.00 8.79 20.20
N CYS A 114 34.11 8.16 20.97
CA CYS A 114 34.47 7.08 21.88
C CYS A 114 35.10 5.86 21.18
N GLN A 115 34.77 5.61 19.92
CA GLN A 115 35.28 4.51 19.10
C GLN A 115 36.80 4.59 18.86
N GLN A 116 37.40 5.78 19.03
CA GLN A 116 38.85 5.97 18.89
C GLN A 116 39.62 5.38 20.10
N ALA A 117 38.96 5.25 21.25
CA ALA A 117 39.56 4.64 22.43
C ALA A 117 39.61 3.12 22.28
N THR A 118 40.59 2.47 22.89
CA THR A 118 40.63 1.01 23.00
C THR A 118 40.27 0.60 24.42
N VAL A 119 39.27 -0.28 24.57
CA VAL A 119 38.89 -0.83 25.87
C VAL A 119 39.09 -2.34 25.84
N ILE A 120 39.89 -2.83 26.79
CA ILE A 120 40.08 -4.25 27.01
C ILE A 120 39.15 -4.69 28.13
N THR A 121 38.11 -5.44 27.79
CA THR A 121 37.14 -6.03 28.72
C THR A 121 37.49 -7.48 29.07
N ASP A 122 38.15 -8.19 28.16
CA ASP A 122 38.63 -9.55 28.35
C ASP A 122 40.08 -9.68 27.86
N PHE A 123 40.93 -10.31 28.68
CA PHE A 123 42.34 -10.55 28.41
C PHE A 123 42.63 -11.98 27.90
N SER A 124 41.59 -12.80 27.71
CA SER A 124 41.74 -14.21 27.31
C SER A 124 42.24 -14.39 25.87
N ASP A 125 41.91 -13.46 24.96
CA ASP A 125 42.32 -13.46 23.55
C ASP A 125 43.08 -12.17 23.19
N LEU A 126 44.40 -12.20 23.37
CA LEU A 126 45.26 -11.06 23.02
C LEU A 126 45.31 -10.79 21.51
N SER A 127 45.06 -11.80 20.67
CA SER A 127 45.03 -11.58 19.22
C SER A 127 43.84 -10.72 18.82
N ALA A 128 42.66 -11.00 19.38
CA ALA A 128 41.47 -10.18 19.20
C ALA A 128 41.65 -8.76 19.75
N VAL A 129 42.27 -8.62 20.94
CA VAL A 129 42.59 -7.30 21.52
C VAL A 129 43.44 -6.47 20.57
N GLY A 130 44.53 -7.02 20.04
CA GLY A 130 45.43 -6.26 19.16
C GLY A 130 44.80 -5.95 17.81
N ARG A 131 43.96 -6.86 17.29
CA ARG A 131 43.16 -6.60 16.08
C ARG A 131 42.18 -5.44 16.29
N ASN A 132 41.42 -5.44 17.39
CA ASN A 132 40.48 -4.37 17.70
C ASN A 132 41.20 -3.04 17.94
N HIS A 133 42.31 -3.06 18.68
CA HIS A 133 43.16 -1.88 18.87
C HIS A 133 43.64 -1.30 17.54
N TYR A 134 44.11 -2.16 16.63
CA TYR A 134 44.53 -1.73 15.30
C TYR A 134 43.37 -1.08 14.52
N MET A 135 42.19 -1.68 14.53
CA MET A 135 41.01 -1.12 13.87
C MET A 135 40.64 0.26 14.43
N ASN A 136 40.66 0.44 15.76
CA ASN A 136 40.36 1.72 16.40
C ASN A 136 41.33 2.83 15.98
N LEU A 137 42.63 2.52 15.84
CA LEU A 137 43.64 3.48 15.37
C LEU A 137 43.47 3.89 13.90
N HIS A 138 42.72 3.11 13.11
CA HIS A 138 42.50 3.32 11.68
C HIS A 138 41.03 3.65 11.35
N GLY A 139 40.30 4.19 12.33
CA GLY A 139 38.92 4.67 12.14
C GLY A 139 37.92 3.56 11.82
N GLY A 140 38.16 2.34 12.30
CA GLY A 140 37.29 1.20 12.05
C GLY A 140 37.45 0.56 10.66
N SER A 141 38.48 0.94 9.89
CA SER A 141 38.77 0.34 8.58
C SER A 141 40.22 -0.16 8.49
N ALA A 142 40.42 -1.24 7.73
CA ALA A 142 41.74 -1.75 7.39
C ALA A 142 41.64 -2.60 6.12
N LYS A 143 42.73 -2.68 5.33
CA LYS A 143 42.74 -3.63 4.20
C LYS A 143 42.72 -5.05 4.73
N THR A 144 42.02 -5.94 4.03
CA THR A 144 41.89 -7.34 4.42
C THR A 144 43.25 -8.03 4.55
N ASP A 145 44.18 -7.74 3.63
CA ASP A 145 45.52 -8.35 3.65
C ASP A 145 46.38 -7.83 4.81
N GLU A 146 46.28 -6.54 5.12
CA GLU A 146 46.97 -5.92 6.27
C GLU A 146 46.45 -6.55 7.58
N LEU A 147 45.15 -6.72 7.70
CA LEU A 147 44.51 -7.28 8.89
C LEU A 147 44.74 -8.79 9.06
N LYS A 148 44.90 -9.54 7.95
CA LYS A 148 45.28 -10.96 7.96
C LYS A 148 46.76 -11.18 8.32
N ALA A 149 47.63 -10.25 7.91
CA ALA A 149 49.05 -10.29 8.22
C ALA A 149 49.39 -9.72 9.60
N LEU A 150 48.42 -9.08 10.28
CA LEU A 150 48.59 -8.47 11.59
C LEU A 150 48.88 -9.52 12.67
N ASP A 151 50.02 -9.38 13.34
CA ASP A 151 50.28 -10.09 14.59
C ASP A 151 49.53 -9.39 15.74
N GLY A 152 48.26 -9.78 15.93
CA GLY A 152 47.39 -9.21 16.95
C GLY A 152 47.94 -9.38 18.36
N GLU A 153 48.56 -10.52 18.67
CA GLU A 153 49.11 -10.76 20.00
C GLU A 153 50.28 -9.80 20.29
N ALA A 154 51.20 -9.61 19.34
CA ALA A 154 52.29 -8.66 19.50
C ALA A 154 51.79 -7.22 19.68
N VAL A 155 50.77 -6.82 18.92
CA VAL A 155 50.14 -5.49 19.04
C VAL A 155 49.51 -5.31 20.43
N ALA A 156 48.74 -6.28 20.91
CA ALA A 156 48.13 -6.20 22.24
C ALA A 156 49.19 -6.13 23.36
N ARG A 157 50.26 -6.94 23.26
CA ARG A 157 51.36 -6.90 24.22
C ARG A 157 52.06 -5.55 24.21
N SER A 158 52.27 -4.95 23.04
CA SER A 158 52.85 -3.61 22.91
C SER A 158 51.96 -2.55 23.54
N LEU A 159 50.64 -2.59 23.31
CA LEU A 159 49.67 -1.70 23.94
C LEU A 159 49.73 -1.80 25.48
N ILE A 160 49.68 -3.02 26.00
CA ILE A 160 49.68 -3.27 27.45
C ILE A 160 51.01 -2.85 28.09
N ALA A 161 52.14 -3.21 27.47
CA ALA A 161 53.48 -2.87 27.96
C ALA A 161 53.79 -1.38 27.83
N GLY A 162 53.19 -0.69 26.85
CA GLY A 162 53.32 0.76 26.65
C GLY A 162 52.75 1.60 27.79
N GLY A 163 51.90 1.02 28.65
CA GLY A 163 51.24 1.73 29.75
C GLY A 163 50.12 2.65 29.26
N GLY A 164 49.70 3.61 30.10
CA GLY A 164 48.64 4.57 29.75
C GLY A 164 47.21 4.05 29.86
N GLY A 165 47.03 2.74 30.03
CA GLY A 165 45.74 2.14 30.34
C GLY A 165 45.21 2.60 31.71
N THR A 166 43.94 3.04 31.74
CA THR A 166 43.23 3.41 32.97
C THR A 166 42.23 2.30 33.31
N VAL A 167 42.29 1.77 34.53
CA VAL A 167 41.33 0.75 34.99
C VAL A 167 40.01 1.43 35.36
N THR A 168 38.92 0.95 34.79
CA THR A 168 37.55 1.40 35.09
C THR A 168 36.68 0.18 35.43
N PRO A 169 35.47 0.37 36.00
CA PRO A 169 34.50 -0.71 36.15
C PRO A 169 34.10 -1.39 34.83
N TYR A 170 34.42 -0.78 33.69
CA TYR A 170 34.04 -1.22 32.34
C TYR A 170 35.20 -1.82 31.54
N GLY A 171 36.36 -2.02 32.17
CA GLY A 171 37.58 -2.54 31.53
C GLY A 171 38.76 -1.56 31.60
N VAL A 172 39.84 -1.90 30.90
CA VAL A 172 41.05 -1.07 30.84
C VAL A 172 41.02 -0.22 29.57
N VAL A 173 40.90 1.10 29.73
CA VAL A 173 40.77 2.05 28.63
C VAL A 173 42.10 2.72 28.28
N TYR A 174 42.40 2.75 26.99
CA TYR A 174 43.50 3.47 26.35
C TYR A 174 42.87 4.53 25.44
N ASP A 175 43.14 5.81 25.69
CA ASP A 175 42.50 6.90 24.93
C ASP A 175 43.03 7.03 23.50
N ASN A 176 44.23 6.51 23.21
CA ASN A 176 44.88 6.62 21.90
C ASN A 176 45.01 8.07 21.41
N GLY A 177 45.10 9.03 22.32
CA GLY A 177 45.12 10.46 21.96
C GLY A 177 43.78 11.02 21.49
N MET A 178 42.68 10.28 21.67
CA MET A 178 41.32 10.76 21.44
C MET A 178 41.08 12.07 22.20
N LYS A 179 40.35 12.98 21.55
CA LYS A 179 39.87 14.24 22.13
C LYS A 179 38.36 14.28 22.08
N LEU A 180 37.75 14.71 23.18
CA LEU A 180 36.32 15.00 23.23
C LEU A 180 36.04 16.22 22.33
N GLY A 181 35.50 15.97 21.15
CA GLY A 181 35.09 17.02 20.21
C GLY A 181 33.76 17.64 20.63
N GLN A 182 33.54 18.91 20.27
CA GLN A 182 32.25 19.58 20.45
C GLN A 182 31.49 19.59 19.12
N VAL A 183 30.90 18.44 18.78
CA VAL A 183 30.02 18.28 17.61
C VAL A 183 28.61 18.78 17.92
N TYR A 184 28.14 18.52 19.16
CA TYR A 184 26.92 19.05 19.72
C TYR A 184 27.20 20.27 20.60
N ASP A 185 26.57 21.39 20.30
CA ASP A 185 26.77 22.68 20.94
C ASP A 185 25.88 22.90 22.19
N GLY A 186 24.92 22.01 22.44
CA GLY A 186 23.93 22.13 23.52
C GLY A 186 22.56 22.61 23.04
N GLN A 187 22.37 22.86 21.75
CA GLN A 187 21.11 23.30 21.18
C GLN A 187 20.76 22.53 19.90
N PHE A 188 21.63 22.55 18.88
CA PHE A 188 21.38 21.98 17.57
C PHE A 188 21.94 20.56 17.48
N PHE A 189 21.05 19.57 17.43
CA PHE A 189 21.47 18.17 17.35
C PHE A 189 22.16 17.88 16.02
N PRO A 190 23.30 17.16 16.01
CA PRO A 190 23.90 16.69 14.77
C PRO A 190 22.96 15.77 14.00
N CYS A 191 23.03 15.80 12.67
CA CYS A 191 22.25 14.92 11.80
C CYS A 191 22.48 13.45 12.18
N TYR A 192 21.40 12.71 12.39
CA TYR A 192 21.44 11.32 12.84
C TYR A 192 20.16 10.55 12.46
N TYR A 193 20.30 9.68 11.47
CA TYR A 193 19.28 8.77 10.97
C TYR A 193 19.12 7.56 11.89
N TYR A 194 18.26 7.67 12.91
CA TYR A 194 18.02 6.59 13.86
C TYR A 194 17.10 5.49 13.29
N GLU A 195 16.02 5.89 12.63
CA GLU A 195 15.05 5.00 11.98
C GLU A 195 14.87 5.42 10.51
N PRO A 196 14.42 4.52 9.62
CA PRO A 196 14.07 4.89 8.26
C PRO A 196 12.99 5.97 8.24
N ASN A 197 13.25 7.04 7.49
CA ASN A 197 12.33 8.15 7.29
C ASN A 197 12.18 8.43 5.79
N ALA A 198 10.99 8.84 5.35
CA ALA A 198 10.71 9.04 3.94
C ALA A 198 11.32 10.34 3.41
N ILE A 199 11.34 11.39 4.24
CA ILE A 199 11.83 12.72 3.87
C ILE A 199 12.66 13.28 5.03
N THR A 200 13.82 13.85 4.74
CA THR A 200 14.67 14.58 5.69
C THR A 200 14.71 16.04 5.30
N VAL A 201 14.28 16.90 6.23
CA VAL A 201 14.28 18.35 6.02
C VAL A 201 15.28 19.00 6.96
N ALA A 202 16.20 19.77 6.39
CA ALA A 202 17.02 20.73 7.11
C ALA A 202 16.23 22.03 7.28
N VAL A 203 16.01 22.44 8.53
CA VAL A 203 15.32 23.69 8.87
C VAL A 203 16.31 24.68 9.46
N THR A 204 16.39 25.87 8.87
CA THR A 204 17.21 26.99 9.37
C THR A 204 16.34 28.22 9.57
N ALA A 205 16.73 29.13 10.47
CA ALA A 205 16.05 30.41 10.63
C ALA A 205 16.47 31.37 9.52
N LYS A 206 15.50 32.07 8.88
CA LYS A 206 15.78 33.10 7.86
C LYS A 206 16.59 34.28 8.39
N SER A 207 16.61 34.48 9.70
CA SER A 207 17.47 35.48 10.37
C SER A 207 18.95 35.12 10.33
N GLU A 208 19.29 33.86 10.06
CA GLU A 208 20.67 33.38 9.96
C GLU A 208 21.19 33.35 8.51
N PRO A 209 22.53 33.36 8.32
CA PRO A 209 23.14 33.16 7.02
C PRO A 209 22.69 31.84 6.36
N GLU A 210 22.73 31.78 5.03
CA GLU A 210 22.36 30.57 4.27
C GLU A 210 23.28 29.38 4.56
N ASP A 211 24.55 29.63 4.89
CA ASP A 211 25.56 28.63 5.21
C ASP A 211 25.70 28.34 6.71
N THR A 212 24.65 28.62 7.50
CA THR A 212 24.68 28.37 8.95
C THR A 212 24.80 26.88 9.27
N GLU A 213 25.57 26.57 10.33
CA GLU A 213 25.66 25.23 10.91
C GLU A 213 24.52 24.96 11.92
N HIS A 214 23.71 25.98 12.25
CA HIS A 214 22.56 25.87 13.15
C HIS A 214 21.33 25.26 12.45
N ILE A 215 21.44 23.98 12.15
CA ILE A 215 20.43 23.24 11.41
C ILE A 215 19.59 22.41 12.37
N THR A 216 18.27 22.53 12.26
CA THR A 216 17.32 21.61 12.89
C THR A 216 16.89 20.55 11.88
N TRP A 217 17.23 19.31 12.16
CA TRP A 217 16.89 18.16 11.32
C TRP A 217 15.53 17.60 11.68
N LEU A 218 14.63 17.50 10.69
CA LEU A 218 13.33 16.85 10.82
C LEU A 218 13.30 15.58 9.96
N TYR A 219 12.94 14.46 10.58
CA TYR A 219 12.91 13.12 9.96
C TYR A 219 11.46 12.69 9.76
N LEU A 220 10.85 13.08 8.64
CA LEU A 220 9.42 12.91 8.40
C LEU A 220 9.08 11.46 7.99
N PRO A 221 7.94 10.91 8.44
CA PRO A 221 6.90 11.60 9.19
C PRO A 221 7.21 11.77 10.69
N MET A 222 6.88 12.93 11.24
CA MET A 222 7.03 13.29 12.67
C MET A 222 5.67 13.60 13.30
N ALA A 223 5.51 13.31 14.59
CA ALA A 223 4.34 13.78 15.34
C ALA A 223 4.38 15.32 15.40
N GLN A 224 3.23 15.98 15.31
CA GLN A 224 3.18 17.45 15.27
C GLN A 224 3.87 18.07 16.50
N GLU A 225 3.67 17.49 17.68
CA GLU A 225 4.32 17.95 18.90
C GLU A 225 5.85 17.82 18.84
N GLU A 226 6.40 16.77 18.22
CA GLU A 226 7.85 16.60 18.05
C GLU A 226 8.42 17.66 17.10
N VAL A 227 7.68 17.97 16.02
CA VAL A 227 8.01 19.06 15.08
C VAL A 227 8.04 20.41 15.79
N ASP A 228 6.98 20.75 16.51
CA ASP A 228 6.85 22.05 17.18
C ASP A 228 7.96 22.25 18.21
N ARG A 229 8.31 21.19 18.96
CA ARG A 229 9.38 21.21 19.95
C ARG A 229 10.76 21.33 19.30
N ALA A 230 11.01 20.66 18.17
CA ALA A 230 12.24 20.80 17.41
C ALA A 230 12.43 22.24 16.88
N LEU A 231 11.35 22.87 16.40
CA LEU A 231 11.37 24.26 15.95
C LEU A 231 11.53 25.25 17.12
N GLN A 232 10.87 24.98 18.26
CA GLN A 232 11.04 25.76 19.49
C GLN A 232 12.50 25.76 19.95
N ARG A 233 13.19 24.62 19.87
CA ARG A 233 14.63 24.51 20.17
C ARG A 233 15.49 25.36 19.25
N ALA A 234 15.11 25.49 17.99
CA ALA A 234 15.77 26.36 17.02
C ALA A 234 15.47 27.85 17.26
N GLY A 235 14.56 28.19 18.17
CA GLY A 235 14.05 29.56 18.35
C GLY A 235 13.10 30.01 17.24
N ILE A 236 12.57 29.08 16.43
CA ILE A 236 11.64 29.36 15.33
C ILE A 236 10.21 29.25 15.88
N MET A 237 9.62 30.39 16.23
CA MET A 237 8.26 30.44 16.77
C MET A 237 7.17 30.53 15.69
N ASN A 238 7.56 30.90 14.46
CA ASN A 238 6.67 31.00 13.31
C ASN A 238 7.35 30.34 12.10
N LEU A 239 6.65 29.41 11.45
CA LEU A 239 7.12 28.71 10.26
C LEU A 239 7.44 29.67 9.10
N ALA A 240 6.82 30.85 9.04
CA ALA A 240 7.16 31.86 8.03
C ALA A 240 8.61 32.35 8.13
N ASP A 241 9.22 32.25 9.32
CA ASP A 241 10.62 32.62 9.59
C ASP A 241 11.58 31.45 9.35
N ALA A 242 11.09 30.26 8.99
CA ALA A 242 11.89 29.10 8.64
C ALA A 242 12.26 29.10 7.15
N ARG A 243 13.45 28.59 6.85
CA ARG A 243 13.90 28.17 5.51
C ARG A 243 14.04 26.66 5.52
N LEU A 244 13.38 25.99 4.57
CA LEU A 244 13.39 24.54 4.43
C LEU A 244 14.35 24.15 3.30
N HIS A 245 15.15 23.12 3.53
CA HIS A 245 15.95 22.46 2.51
C HIS A 245 15.69 20.97 2.57
N LEU A 246 15.43 20.37 1.41
CA LEU A 246 15.37 18.92 1.29
C LEU A 246 16.80 18.39 1.31
N GLU A 247 17.13 17.56 2.31
CA GLU A 247 18.47 16.97 2.44
C GLU A 247 18.51 15.58 1.82
N ASP A 248 17.49 14.76 2.12
CA ASP A 248 17.42 13.38 1.68
C ASP A 248 15.95 12.94 1.56
N THR A 249 15.69 11.99 0.66
CA THR A 249 14.36 11.42 0.47
C THR A 249 14.45 9.98 -0.04
N GLN A 250 13.59 9.12 0.50
CA GLN A 250 13.39 7.76 -0.01
C GLN A 250 12.31 7.72 -1.11
N LEU A 251 11.72 8.86 -1.43
CA LEU A 251 10.79 8.99 -2.55
C LEU A 251 11.54 8.95 -3.89
N PRO A 252 10.83 8.66 -5.00
CA PRO A 252 11.43 8.66 -6.33
C PRO A 252 12.10 10.00 -6.66
N ASN A 253 13.24 9.99 -7.39
CA ASN A 253 13.94 11.21 -7.80
C ASN A 253 13.03 12.23 -8.53
N GLU A 254 11.97 11.75 -9.19
CA GLU A 254 10.95 12.58 -9.81
C GLU A 254 10.23 13.50 -8.81
N VAL A 255 10.09 13.07 -7.55
CA VAL A 255 9.54 13.87 -6.45
C VAL A 255 10.52 14.96 -6.03
N ASP A 256 11.80 14.61 -5.81
CA ASP A 256 12.87 15.56 -5.43
C ASP A 256 12.97 16.72 -6.43
N MET A 257 12.96 16.42 -7.73
CA MET A 257 13.04 17.45 -8.79
C MET A 257 11.81 18.39 -8.86
N LEU A 258 10.66 18.00 -8.31
CA LEU A 258 9.41 18.75 -8.39
C LEU A 258 9.13 19.58 -7.13
N LEU A 259 9.62 19.16 -5.97
CA LEU A 259 9.39 19.85 -4.70
C LEU A 259 10.15 21.18 -4.65
N ASP A 260 9.42 22.29 -4.82
CA ASP A 260 9.95 23.63 -4.56
C ASP A 260 9.82 23.94 -3.07
N MET A 261 10.89 23.69 -2.31
CA MET A 261 10.93 23.89 -0.86
C MET A 261 10.60 25.33 -0.41
N GLU A 262 10.62 26.34 -1.30
CA GLU A 262 10.15 27.70 -0.97
C GLU A 262 8.62 27.82 -0.94
N GLN A 263 7.91 26.97 -1.67
CA GLN A 263 6.44 26.94 -1.75
C GLN A 263 5.82 25.84 -0.87
N GLU A 264 6.60 24.80 -0.53
CA GLU A 264 6.10 23.69 0.28
C GLU A 264 5.86 24.09 1.74
N SER A 265 4.82 23.48 2.33
CA SER A 265 4.58 23.55 3.75
C SER A 265 5.13 22.31 4.46
N LEU A 266 5.62 22.49 5.69
CA LEU A 266 6.08 21.37 6.51
C LEU A 266 4.96 20.35 6.80
N ALA A 267 3.70 20.83 6.86
CA ALA A 267 2.54 19.96 7.06
C ALA A 267 2.31 19.05 5.85
N ASP A 268 2.43 19.58 4.63
CA ASP A 268 2.24 18.81 3.39
C ASP A 268 3.37 17.81 3.19
N LEU A 269 4.62 18.21 3.45
CA LEU A 269 5.77 17.30 3.46
C LEU A 269 5.60 16.18 4.48
N ASN A 270 5.11 16.50 5.69
CA ASN A 270 4.86 15.51 6.73
C ASN A 270 3.72 14.55 6.34
N ALA A 271 2.66 15.07 5.71
CA ALA A 271 1.55 14.28 5.21
C ALA A 271 1.97 13.36 4.05
N LEU A 272 2.77 13.85 3.11
CA LEU A 272 3.37 13.07 2.04
C LEU A 272 4.25 11.94 2.60
N ALA A 273 5.16 12.27 3.52
CA ALA A 273 6.01 11.28 4.18
C ALA A 273 5.17 10.18 4.89
N LYS A 274 4.05 10.58 5.50
CA LYS A 274 3.11 9.64 6.15
C LYS A 274 2.40 8.74 5.14
N ALA A 275 1.95 9.29 4.00
CA ALA A 275 1.29 8.54 2.94
C ALA A 275 2.26 7.56 2.24
N ALA A 276 3.55 7.91 2.16
CA ALA A 276 4.57 7.06 1.56
C ALA A 276 5.06 5.93 2.47
N ARG A 277 4.99 6.09 3.80
CA ARG A 277 5.49 5.12 4.78
C ARG A 277 5.02 3.65 4.58
N PRO A 278 3.75 3.36 4.26
CA PRO A 278 3.29 1.99 4.06
C PRO A 278 3.60 1.41 2.66
N LEU A 279 4.11 2.22 1.72
CA LEU A 279 4.33 1.80 0.35
C LEU A 279 5.45 0.76 0.27
N SER A 280 5.24 -0.27 -0.55
CA SER A 280 6.29 -1.23 -0.90
C SER A 280 7.32 -0.59 -1.84
N ASN A 281 8.49 -1.22 -2.01
CA ASN A 281 9.47 -0.76 -3.01
C ASN A 281 8.86 -0.70 -4.42
N ASP A 282 7.98 -1.65 -4.76
CA ASP A 282 7.30 -1.68 -6.06
C ASP A 282 6.31 -0.52 -6.21
N ASP A 283 5.57 -0.20 -5.14
CA ASP A 283 4.67 0.96 -5.10
C ASP A 283 5.43 2.28 -5.15
N ILE A 284 6.63 2.37 -4.54
CA ILE A 284 7.50 3.54 -4.67
C ILE A 284 7.98 3.71 -6.11
N ILE A 285 8.37 2.62 -6.79
CA ILE A 285 8.72 2.68 -8.22
C ILE A 285 7.50 3.13 -9.04
N LYS A 286 6.32 2.57 -8.75
CA LYS A 286 5.06 2.94 -9.40
C LYS A 286 4.69 4.41 -9.17
N LEU A 287 4.89 4.93 -7.97
CA LEU A 287 4.69 6.34 -7.64
C LEU A 287 5.57 7.24 -8.51
N GLY A 288 6.83 6.85 -8.75
CA GLY A 288 7.72 7.61 -9.64
C GLY A 288 7.17 7.70 -11.07
N ALA A 289 6.61 6.60 -11.59
CA ALA A 289 5.96 6.59 -12.89
C ALA A 289 4.65 7.42 -12.90
N ALA A 290 3.85 7.36 -11.83
CA ALA A 290 2.64 8.15 -11.68
C ALA A 290 2.93 9.65 -11.62
N VAL A 291 3.97 10.05 -10.89
CA VAL A 291 4.46 11.44 -10.81
C VAL A 291 4.94 11.92 -12.19
N ALA A 292 5.68 11.09 -12.93
CA ALA A 292 6.12 11.43 -14.29
C ALA A 292 4.95 11.65 -15.27
N MET A 293 3.88 10.85 -15.13
CA MET A 293 2.66 10.96 -15.93
C MET A 293 1.83 12.19 -15.53
N ALA A 294 1.50 12.33 -14.24
CA ALA A 294 0.56 13.33 -13.74
C ALA A 294 1.19 14.73 -13.59
N LYS A 295 2.51 14.82 -13.40
CA LYS A 295 3.29 16.06 -13.22
C LYS A 295 2.71 16.97 -12.12
N PRO A 296 2.60 16.46 -10.87
CA PRO A 296 2.13 17.24 -9.74
C PRO A 296 3.03 18.46 -9.48
N GLN A 297 2.49 19.46 -8.80
CA GLN A 297 3.13 20.75 -8.53
C GLN A 297 3.40 20.99 -7.03
N SER A 298 2.97 20.08 -6.15
CA SER A 298 3.19 20.21 -4.71
C SER A 298 3.31 18.86 -3.99
N ALA A 299 3.83 18.86 -2.77
CA ALA A 299 3.82 17.68 -1.90
C ALA A 299 2.41 17.14 -1.64
N GLU A 300 1.40 18.01 -1.56
CA GLU A 300 -0.01 17.62 -1.40
C GLU A 300 -0.51 16.82 -2.61
N GLU A 301 -0.24 17.28 -3.84
CA GLU A 301 -0.64 16.56 -5.05
C GLU A 301 0.08 15.21 -5.19
N ILE A 302 1.37 15.15 -4.81
CA ILE A 302 2.14 13.89 -4.79
C ILE A 302 1.56 12.93 -3.75
N LYS A 303 1.14 13.44 -2.59
CA LYS A 303 0.48 12.64 -1.55
C LYS A 303 -0.83 12.05 -2.09
N MET A 304 -1.64 12.83 -2.80
CA MET A 304 -2.86 12.33 -3.44
C MET A 304 -2.59 11.21 -4.44
N LEU A 305 -1.51 11.30 -5.23
CA LEU A 305 -1.08 10.23 -6.13
C LEU A 305 -0.63 8.98 -5.37
N ALA A 306 0.14 9.15 -4.28
CA ALA A 306 0.57 8.06 -3.42
C ALA A 306 -0.62 7.32 -2.78
N GLU A 307 -1.68 8.03 -2.42
CA GLU A 307 -2.92 7.46 -1.87
C GLU A 307 -3.82 6.81 -2.95
N SER A 308 -3.58 7.09 -4.23
CA SER A 308 -4.41 6.66 -5.37
C SER A 308 -3.67 5.76 -6.36
N LEU A 309 -2.60 5.07 -5.92
CA LEU A 309 -1.78 4.21 -6.80
C LEU A 309 -2.57 3.04 -7.40
N ASP A 310 -3.68 2.63 -6.80
CA ASP A 310 -4.58 1.60 -7.31
C ASP A 310 -5.29 2.02 -8.62
N LEU A 311 -5.41 3.32 -8.90
CA LEU A 311 -5.97 3.84 -10.14
C LEU A 311 -5.02 3.71 -11.35
N PHE A 312 -3.80 3.22 -11.14
CA PHE A 312 -2.78 3.07 -12.18
C PHE A 312 -2.47 1.60 -12.43
N ASP A 313 -2.45 1.20 -13.69
CA ASP A 313 -1.76 -0.01 -14.11
C ASP A 313 -0.29 0.33 -14.35
N PHE A 314 0.62 -0.49 -13.85
CA PHE A 314 2.04 -0.28 -14.00
C PHE A 314 2.76 -1.57 -14.35
N VAL A 315 3.60 -1.50 -15.38
CA VAL A 315 4.45 -2.59 -15.83
C VAL A 315 5.91 -2.13 -15.74
N PRO A 316 6.66 -2.57 -14.71
CA PRO A 316 8.02 -2.11 -14.48
C PRO A 316 8.98 -2.54 -15.60
N GLY A 317 9.93 -1.67 -15.95
CA GLY A 317 11.05 -1.99 -16.86
C GLY A 317 10.69 -2.16 -18.34
N VAL A 318 9.44 -1.91 -18.73
CA VAL A 318 8.97 -1.95 -20.12
C VAL A 318 9.04 -0.57 -20.75
N HIS A 319 9.77 -0.41 -21.85
CA HIS A 319 10.05 0.91 -22.45
C HIS A 319 9.69 1.01 -23.94
N THR A 320 9.21 -0.07 -24.55
CA THR A 320 8.81 -0.09 -25.95
C THR A 320 7.46 -0.80 -26.16
N PRO A 321 6.70 -0.45 -27.23
CA PRO A 321 5.45 -1.16 -27.55
C PRO A 321 5.64 -2.66 -27.73
N THR A 322 6.75 -3.10 -28.31
CA THR A 322 7.04 -4.53 -28.47
C THR A 322 7.19 -5.23 -27.11
N GLU A 323 7.95 -4.65 -26.18
CA GLU A 323 8.11 -5.19 -24.82
C GLU A 323 6.77 -5.21 -24.07
N TYR A 324 5.96 -4.15 -24.19
CA TYR A 324 4.64 -4.10 -23.57
C TYR A 324 3.72 -5.17 -24.15
N GLY A 325 3.70 -5.34 -25.46
CA GLY A 325 2.92 -6.39 -26.12
C GLY A 325 3.32 -7.78 -25.67
N LYS A 326 4.63 -8.04 -25.52
CA LYS A 326 5.16 -9.30 -24.98
C LYS A 326 4.69 -9.53 -23.56
N TYR A 327 4.84 -8.54 -22.68
CA TYR A 327 4.35 -8.62 -21.31
C TYR A 327 2.84 -8.94 -21.26
N VAL A 328 2.03 -8.22 -22.03
CA VAL A 328 0.58 -8.42 -22.00
C VAL A 328 0.19 -9.81 -22.52
N ILE A 329 0.86 -10.34 -23.54
CA ILE A 329 0.51 -11.66 -24.10
C ILE A 329 1.09 -12.82 -23.26
N GLN A 330 2.31 -12.67 -22.75
CA GLN A 330 3.06 -13.75 -22.10
C GLN A 330 2.86 -13.79 -20.59
N GLU A 331 2.76 -12.62 -19.95
CA GLU A 331 2.89 -12.48 -18.49
C GLU A 331 1.63 -11.94 -17.81
N SER A 332 0.68 -11.32 -18.54
CA SER A 332 -0.53 -10.76 -17.91
C SER A 332 -1.58 -11.79 -17.46
N GLU A 333 -1.33 -13.09 -17.69
CA GLU A 333 -2.25 -14.21 -17.42
C GLU A 333 -3.60 -14.13 -18.15
N ARG A 334 -3.79 -13.15 -19.04
CA ARG A 334 -5.05 -12.96 -19.79
C ARG A 334 -5.19 -13.88 -20.99
N PHE A 335 -4.10 -14.46 -21.47
CA PHE A 335 -4.05 -15.26 -22.68
C PHE A 335 -3.34 -16.59 -22.43
N GLU A 336 -3.79 -17.63 -23.11
CA GLU A 336 -3.00 -18.87 -23.23
C GLU A 336 -1.85 -18.62 -24.21
N TYR A 337 -0.64 -18.50 -23.68
CA TYR A 337 0.57 -18.31 -24.47
C TYR A 337 1.13 -19.66 -24.96
N ASP A 338 1.33 -19.79 -26.28
CA ASP A 338 2.05 -20.92 -26.89
C ASP A 338 3.41 -20.43 -27.43
N GLU A 339 4.50 -20.91 -26.81
CA GLU A 339 5.87 -20.57 -27.22
C GLU A 339 6.16 -20.96 -28.68
N ASN A 340 5.50 -21.99 -29.22
CA ASN A 340 5.67 -22.38 -30.62
C ASN A 340 5.12 -21.35 -31.62
N LEU A 341 4.27 -20.43 -31.14
CA LEU A 341 3.66 -19.38 -31.94
C LEU A 341 4.35 -18.01 -31.76
N GLU A 342 5.45 -17.91 -31.01
CA GLU A 342 6.12 -16.63 -30.68
C GLU A 342 6.35 -15.74 -31.92
N ALA A 343 6.82 -16.34 -33.02
CA ALA A 343 7.14 -15.61 -34.26
C ALA A 343 5.91 -15.10 -35.05
N PHE A 344 4.70 -15.53 -34.68
CA PHE A 344 3.45 -15.18 -35.37
C PHE A 344 2.64 -14.12 -34.63
N TYR A 345 2.96 -13.83 -33.36
CA TYR A 345 2.28 -12.78 -32.61
C TYR A 345 2.77 -11.39 -33.04
N ASP A 346 1.83 -10.52 -33.42
CA ASP A 346 2.11 -9.10 -33.64
C ASP A 346 2.06 -8.35 -32.30
N TYR A 347 3.13 -8.48 -31.51
CA TYR A 347 3.26 -7.84 -30.20
C TYR A 347 3.13 -6.32 -30.27
N GLU A 348 3.82 -5.71 -31.23
CA GLU A 348 3.83 -4.25 -31.40
C GLU A 348 2.47 -3.72 -31.85
N GLY A 349 1.85 -4.34 -32.86
CA GLY A 349 0.52 -3.93 -33.33
C GLY A 349 -0.55 -4.05 -32.25
N TYR A 350 -0.54 -5.15 -31.50
CA TYR A 350 -1.47 -5.34 -30.37
C TYR A 350 -1.25 -4.30 -29.26
N ALA A 351 0.01 -4.07 -28.86
CA ALA A 351 0.36 -3.07 -27.86
C ALA A 351 -0.11 -1.68 -28.26
N LEU A 352 0.15 -1.26 -29.51
CA LEU A 352 -0.28 0.05 -30.01
C LEU A 352 -1.81 0.21 -29.99
N GLN A 353 -2.57 -0.83 -30.35
CA GLN A 353 -4.03 -0.78 -30.26
C GLN A 353 -4.50 -0.59 -28.82
N ARG A 354 -3.89 -1.34 -27.88
CA ARG A 354 -4.22 -1.25 -26.46
C ARG A 354 -3.84 0.10 -25.85
N MET A 355 -2.62 0.56 -26.12
CA MET A 355 -2.12 1.87 -25.68
C MET A 355 -2.94 3.04 -26.23
N ASN A 356 -3.64 2.89 -27.35
CA ASN A 356 -4.56 3.92 -27.85
C ASN A 356 -5.92 3.91 -27.13
N ALA A 357 -6.30 2.77 -26.54
CA ALA A 357 -7.53 2.63 -25.75
C ALA A 357 -7.28 2.98 -24.27
N GLU A 358 -6.05 2.81 -23.80
CA GLU A 358 -5.57 3.16 -22.46
C GLU A 358 -4.97 4.56 -22.48
N ASP A 359 -5.22 5.39 -21.47
CA ASP A 359 -4.50 6.67 -21.32
C ASP A 359 -3.13 6.41 -20.68
N GLY A 360 -2.26 5.71 -21.42
CA GLY A 360 -0.99 5.20 -20.92
C GLY A 360 0.24 5.66 -21.70
N MET A 361 1.39 5.64 -21.03
CA MET A 361 2.66 6.13 -21.56
C MET A 361 3.86 5.37 -21.01
N PHE A 362 4.98 5.44 -21.73
CA PHE A 362 6.27 4.98 -21.22
C PHE A 362 6.94 6.04 -20.35
N THR A 363 7.56 5.59 -19.27
CA THR A 363 8.40 6.36 -18.36
C THR A 363 9.76 5.68 -18.24
N ASP A 364 10.71 6.35 -17.58
CA ASP A 364 12.03 5.76 -17.27
C ASP A 364 11.93 4.55 -16.33
N ARG A 365 10.77 4.33 -15.70
CA ARG A 365 10.51 3.22 -14.77
C ARG A 365 9.68 2.08 -15.38
N GLY A 366 9.05 2.30 -16.53
CA GLY A 366 8.19 1.31 -17.18
C GLY A 366 6.99 1.91 -17.91
N TYR A 367 6.04 1.07 -18.30
CA TYR A 367 4.77 1.51 -18.88
C TYR A 367 3.74 1.74 -17.77
N ILE A 368 3.08 2.90 -17.78
CA ILE A 368 2.03 3.24 -16.82
C ILE A 368 0.78 3.68 -17.56
N ALA A 369 -0.39 3.23 -17.12
CA ALA A 369 -1.69 3.61 -17.66
C ALA A 369 -2.64 4.02 -16.54
N TYR A 370 -3.30 5.16 -16.71
CA TYR A 370 -4.33 5.60 -15.77
C TYR A 370 -5.68 4.97 -16.14
N LYS A 371 -6.36 4.42 -15.13
CA LYS A 371 -7.65 3.72 -15.27
C LYS A 371 -8.79 4.34 -14.47
N GLY A 372 -8.53 5.43 -13.76
CA GLY A 372 -9.56 6.08 -12.96
C GLY A 372 -10.65 6.71 -13.84
N GLY A 373 -11.89 6.75 -13.31
CA GLY A 373 -13.06 7.28 -14.01
C GLY A 373 -13.20 8.81 -13.98
N ILE A 374 -12.32 9.50 -13.24
CA ILE A 374 -12.23 10.96 -13.13
C ILE A 374 -10.91 11.44 -13.71
N ALA A 375 -10.77 12.72 -14.06
CA ALA A 375 -9.51 13.22 -14.62
C ALA A 375 -8.38 13.18 -13.58
N LEU A 376 -7.13 12.92 -13.99
CA LEU A 376 -5.95 12.95 -13.10
C LEU A 376 -5.84 14.26 -12.29
N LYS A 377 -6.21 15.39 -12.91
CA LYS A 377 -6.25 16.69 -12.23
C LYS A 377 -7.23 16.69 -11.04
N GLU A 378 -8.38 16.04 -11.19
CA GLU A 378 -9.38 15.94 -10.12
C GLU A 378 -8.89 15.00 -9.00
N VAL A 379 -8.14 13.94 -9.32
CA VAL A 379 -7.47 13.10 -8.31
C VAL A 379 -6.51 13.91 -7.45
N MET A 380 -5.71 14.78 -8.08
CA MET A 380 -4.75 15.65 -7.38
C MET A 380 -5.43 16.81 -6.61
N GLU A 381 -6.59 17.30 -7.08
CA GLU A 381 -7.35 18.39 -6.45
C GLU A 381 -8.29 17.93 -5.32
N CYS A 382 -8.52 16.63 -5.14
CA CYS A 382 -9.38 16.06 -4.09
C CYS A 382 -8.76 16.15 -2.67
N GLY A 383 -8.11 17.27 -2.34
CA GLY A 383 -7.68 17.65 -1.00
C GLY A 383 -8.76 18.45 -0.27
N GLN A 384 -9.94 17.87 -0.04
CA GLN A 384 -10.92 18.29 1.00
C GLN A 384 -12.16 17.38 0.96
N GLY A 385 -12.09 16.28 1.69
CA GLY A 385 -13.23 15.44 2.01
C GLY A 385 -12.83 14.47 3.09
N GLU A 386 -13.59 14.42 4.18
CA GLU A 386 -13.50 13.38 5.21
C GLU A 386 -13.25 12.02 4.54
N GLN A 387 -12.34 11.22 5.12
CA GLN A 387 -12.24 9.80 4.76
C GLN A 387 -13.67 9.27 4.62
N PRO A 388 -14.09 8.75 3.44
CA PRO A 388 -15.41 8.17 3.35
C PRO A 388 -15.48 7.11 4.44
N ALA A 389 -16.57 7.13 5.21
CA ALA A 389 -16.84 6.09 6.19
C ALA A 389 -16.54 4.72 5.53
N PRO A 390 -16.01 3.73 6.24
CA PRO A 390 -15.80 2.42 5.63
C PRO A 390 -17.10 1.98 4.95
N GLU A 391 -16.99 1.51 3.70
CA GLU A 391 -18.15 1.04 2.96
C GLU A 391 -18.93 0.07 3.84
N PRO A 392 -20.25 0.25 4.00
CA PRO A 392 -21.06 -0.72 4.70
C PRO A 392 -20.77 -2.09 4.08
N TRP A 393 -20.41 -3.07 4.91
CA TRP A 393 -20.25 -4.48 4.53
C TRP A 393 -18.97 -4.82 3.73
N GLN A 394 -17.92 -4.01 3.82
CA GLN A 394 -16.59 -4.33 3.27
C GLN A 394 -16.08 -5.68 3.84
N GLY A 395 -15.99 -6.72 2.98
CA GLY A 395 -15.54 -8.06 3.35
C GLY A 395 -16.64 -9.12 3.55
N GLU A 396 -17.93 -8.80 3.35
CA GLU A 396 -18.98 -9.82 3.29
C GLU A 396 -18.97 -10.58 1.96
N ASN A 397 -18.95 -11.91 2.02
CA ASN A 397 -19.06 -12.77 0.85
C ASN A 397 -20.54 -12.96 0.48
N ARG A 398 -21.09 -12.04 -0.32
CA ARG A 398 -22.45 -12.14 -0.87
C ARG A 398 -22.42 -12.90 -2.20
N ASP A 399 -23.44 -13.71 -2.46
CA ASP A 399 -23.56 -14.45 -3.72
C ASP A 399 -23.93 -13.48 -4.86
N GLU A 400 -22.91 -12.98 -5.54
CA GLU A 400 -23.01 -11.96 -6.57
C GLU A 400 -23.64 -12.53 -7.84
N MET A 401 -24.90 -12.15 -8.14
CA MET A 401 -25.49 -12.37 -9.48
C MET A 401 -25.17 -11.23 -10.43
N LEU A 402 -25.12 -10.01 -9.90
CA LEU A 402 -24.88 -8.79 -10.65
C LEU A 402 -24.18 -7.77 -9.76
N ARG A 403 -23.19 -7.07 -10.29
CA ARG A 403 -22.52 -5.95 -9.63
C ARG A 403 -22.62 -4.71 -10.49
N MET A 404 -22.80 -3.56 -9.85
CA MET A 404 -22.78 -2.26 -10.51
C MET A 404 -22.05 -1.24 -9.65
N THR A 405 -21.56 -0.18 -10.28
CA THR A 405 -20.94 0.94 -9.59
C THR A 405 -21.86 2.16 -9.65
N LEU A 406 -22.19 2.72 -8.49
CA LEU A 406 -23.06 3.88 -8.35
C LEU A 406 -22.24 5.13 -8.05
N TYR A 407 -22.49 6.20 -8.80
CA TYR A 407 -21.83 7.50 -8.60
C TYR A 407 -22.84 8.58 -8.19
N ALA A 408 -22.65 9.14 -7.00
CA ALA A 408 -23.37 10.32 -6.51
C ALA A 408 -22.45 11.56 -6.54
N LYS A 409 -23.04 12.76 -6.55
CA LYS A 409 -22.27 14.01 -6.61
C LYS A 409 -21.25 14.10 -5.46
N ASN A 410 -19.99 14.38 -5.81
CA ASN A 410 -18.89 14.60 -4.89
C ASN A 410 -18.57 13.40 -3.97
N LYS A 411 -18.83 12.17 -4.42
CA LYS A 411 -18.44 10.94 -3.72
C LYS A 411 -17.74 9.95 -4.64
N ALA A 412 -16.87 9.13 -4.06
CA ALA A 412 -16.28 7.98 -4.74
C ALA A 412 -17.38 7.00 -5.20
N GLY A 413 -17.08 6.21 -6.24
CA GLY A 413 -18.00 5.20 -6.75
C GLY A 413 -18.26 4.12 -5.71
N TYR A 414 -19.53 3.78 -5.47
CA TYR A 414 -19.92 2.72 -4.54
C TYR A 414 -20.24 1.44 -5.29
N SER A 415 -19.61 0.32 -4.93
CA SER A 415 -19.91 -0.98 -5.54
C SER A 415 -21.14 -1.61 -4.88
N LEU A 416 -22.23 -1.75 -5.64
CA LEU A 416 -23.45 -2.40 -5.20
C LEU A 416 -23.56 -3.81 -5.81
N VAL A 417 -23.73 -4.82 -4.96
CA VAL A 417 -23.94 -6.21 -5.35
C VAL A 417 -25.42 -6.58 -5.25
N LEU A 418 -25.96 -7.23 -6.27
CA LEU A 418 -27.35 -7.68 -6.38
C LEU A 418 -27.38 -9.22 -6.57
N PRO A 419 -28.42 -9.91 -6.06
CA PRO A 419 -29.61 -9.36 -5.41
C PRO A 419 -29.34 -8.83 -3.99
N ALA A 420 -30.04 -7.75 -3.65
CA ALA A 420 -29.95 -7.04 -2.38
C ALA A 420 -31.31 -7.02 -1.65
N ASP A 421 -31.25 -7.10 -0.33
CA ASP A 421 -32.38 -6.83 0.56
C ASP A 421 -32.57 -5.32 0.81
N GLU A 422 -33.70 -4.95 1.40
CA GLU A 422 -34.05 -3.55 1.65
C GLU A 422 -33.09 -2.87 2.65
N GLU A 423 -32.55 -3.64 3.59
CA GLU A 423 -31.59 -3.14 4.58
C GLU A 423 -30.28 -2.72 3.90
N TYR A 424 -29.75 -3.56 3.01
CA TYR A 424 -28.54 -3.26 2.25
C TYR A 424 -28.73 -2.09 1.26
N LEU A 425 -29.86 -2.06 0.54
CA LEU A 425 -30.17 -0.94 -0.36
C LEU A 425 -30.30 0.38 0.41
N SER A 426 -30.92 0.36 1.59
CA SER A 426 -31.04 1.56 2.45
C SER A 426 -29.68 2.04 2.95
N ALA A 427 -28.80 1.11 3.36
CA ALA A 427 -27.43 1.42 3.77
C ALA A 427 -26.62 2.03 2.61
N ALA A 428 -26.75 1.48 1.40
CA ALA A 428 -26.12 2.00 0.19
C ALA A 428 -26.60 3.44 -0.14
N LYS A 429 -27.91 3.70 -0.07
CA LYS A 429 -28.47 5.06 -0.25
C LYS A 429 -27.90 6.04 0.79
N SER A 430 -27.87 5.64 2.06
CA SER A 430 -27.30 6.44 3.15
C SER A 430 -25.81 6.72 2.94
N TYR A 431 -25.04 5.72 2.48
CA TYR A 431 -23.62 5.86 2.19
C TYR A 431 -23.37 6.84 1.04
N LEU A 432 -24.13 6.70 -0.05
CA LEU A 432 -24.08 7.60 -1.21
C LEU A 432 -24.63 9.00 -0.88
N GLY A 433 -25.38 9.16 0.21
CA GLY A 433 -26.02 10.42 0.58
C GLY A 433 -27.17 10.80 -0.34
N VAL A 434 -27.83 9.82 -0.96
CA VAL A 434 -28.97 10.02 -1.87
C VAL A 434 -30.27 9.58 -1.21
N GLY A 435 -31.37 10.26 -1.53
CA GLY A 435 -32.72 9.83 -1.10
C GLY A 435 -33.27 8.70 -1.97
N ASP A 436 -32.88 8.71 -3.25
CA ASP A 436 -33.30 7.73 -4.27
C ASP A 436 -32.12 7.37 -5.20
N PHE A 437 -32.07 6.13 -5.70
CA PHE A 437 -30.99 5.73 -6.63
C PHE A 437 -31.08 6.43 -7.99
N ALA A 438 -32.23 7.01 -8.36
CA ALA A 438 -32.35 7.87 -9.52
C ALA A 438 -31.47 9.13 -9.45
N GLU A 439 -30.99 9.49 -8.26
CA GLU A 439 -30.01 10.58 -8.06
C GLU A 439 -28.56 10.13 -8.32
N ALA A 440 -28.32 8.82 -8.45
CA ALA A 440 -27.01 8.25 -8.75
C ALA A 440 -26.93 7.80 -10.22
N VAL A 441 -25.73 7.85 -10.77
CA VAL A 441 -25.44 7.32 -12.11
C VAL A 441 -24.97 5.87 -11.98
N ILE A 442 -25.67 4.95 -12.63
CA ILE A 442 -25.28 3.55 -12.74
C ILE A 442 -24.20 3.41 -13.81
N ARG A 443 -23.09 2.75 -13.47
CA ARG A 443 -22.01 2.39 -14.40
C ARG A 443 -21.49 0.99 -14.13
N ASP A 444 -20.79 0.42 -15.11
CA ASP A 444 -20.07 -0.86 -15.00
C ASP A 444 -20.93 -1.99 -14.44
N VAL A 445 -22.09 -2.23 -15.07
CA VAL A 445 -22.97 -3.35 -14.73
C VAL A 445 -22.32 -4.63 -15.23
N ARG A 446 -21.99 -5.53 -14.31
CA ARG A 446 -21.37 -6.83 -14.58
C ARG A 446 -22.26 -7.94 -14.07
N PHE A 447 -22.51 -8.93 -14.92
CA PHE A 447 -23.25 -10.13 -14.56
C PHE A 447 -22.27 -11.22 -14.12
N LYS A 448 -22.67 -12.04 -13.15
CA LYS A 448 -21.94 -13.27 -12.76
C LYS A 448 -21.66 -14.19 -13.95
N VAL A 449 -22.57 -14.15 -14.93
CA VAL A 449 -22.49 -14.88 -16.19
C VAL A 449 -22.29 -13.87 -17.32
N PRO A 450 -21.04 -13.61 -17.75
CA PRO A 450 -20.74 -12.51 -18.66
C PRO A 450 -21.52 -12.56 -19.97
N TYR A 451 -21.66 -13.74 -20.58
CA TYR A 451 -22.37 -13.92 -21.85
C TYR A 451 -23.88 -13.63 -21.76
N ILE A 452 -24.49 -13.75 -20.57
CA ILE A 452 -25.90 -13.32 -20.40
C ILE A 452 -26.00 -11.80 -20.47
N GLY A 453 -25.02 -11.08 -19.92
CA GLY A 453 -24.94 -9.62 -20.03
C GLY A 453 -24.76 -9.16 -21.48
N GLU A 454 -23.97 -9.87 -22.28
CA GLU A 454 -23.75 -9.56 -23.70
C GLU A 454 -25.01 -9.74 -24.56
N LEU A 455 -25.90 -10.66 -24.20
CA LEU A 455 -27.16 -10.91 -24.90
C LEU A 455 -28.29 -9.94 -24.52
N ILE A 456 -28.09 -9.12 -23.48
CA ILE A 456 -29.05 -8.13 -23.03
C ILE A 456 -28.58 -6.75 -23.51
N CYS A 457 -29.30 -6.18 -24.47
CA CYS A 457 -29.09 -4.78 -24.87
C CYS A 457 -29.73 -3.86 -23.84
N ASP A 458 -28.94 -3.19 -23.01
CA ASP A 458 -29.45 -2.15 -22.10
C ASP A 458 -29.59 -0.82 -22.86
N THR A 459 -30.77 -0.58 -23.45
CA THR A 459 -31.10 0.69 -24.12
C THR A 459 -32.08 1.56 -23.34
N ASP A 460 -32.66 1.05 -22.25
CA ASP A 460 -33.72 1.70 -21.47
C ASP A 460 -33.25 2.34 -20.16
N CYS A 461 -31.95 2.29 -19.83
CA CYS A 461 -31.39 2.82 -18.58
C CYS A 461 -32.17 2.37 -17.31
N PRO A 462 -32.24 1.06 -17.02
CA PRO A 462 -32.99 0.52 -15.89
C PRO A 462 -32.55 1.09 -14.55
N SER A 463 -33.51 1.19 -13.64
CA SER A 463 -33.27 1.52 -12.24
C SER A 463 -32.55 0.40 -11.49
N VAL A 464 -31.91 0.75 -10.37
CA VAL A 464 -31.31 -0.22 -9.44
C VAL A 464 -32.36 -1.23 -8.95
N GLU A 465 -33.59 -0.78 -8.72
CA GLU A 465 -34.71 -1.62 -8.30
C GLU A 465 -35.13 -2.65 -9.36
N GLU A 466 -35.05 -2.32 -10.65
CA GLU A 466 -35.31 -3.24 -11.76
C GLU A 466 -34.19 -4.27 -11.90
N TYR A 467 -32.94 -3.83 -11.84
CA TYR A 467 -31.78 -4.72 -11.78
C TYR A 467 -31.85 -5.67 -10.57
N ASN A 468 -32.31 -5.19 -9.42
CA ASN A 468 -32.43 -6.03 -8.23
C ASN A 468 -33.52 -7.11 -8.39
N LYS A 469 -34.66 -6.77 -9.01
CA LYS A 469 -35.70 -7.76 -9.34
C LYS A 469 -35.19 -8.80 -10.33
N PHE A 470 -34.48 -8.35 -11.37
CA PHE A 470 -33.87 -9.23 -12.35
C PHE A 470 -32.85 -10.18 -11.71
N ALA A 471 -31.95 -9.66 -10.87
CA ALA A 471 -30.96 -10.44 -10.15
C ALA A 471 -31.60 -11.52 -9.25
N LYS A 472 -32.71 -11.23 -8.58
CA LYS A 472 -33.47 -12.21 -7.77
C LYS A 472 -34.03 -13.35 -8.63
N ALA A 473 -34.64 -13.04 -9.78
CA ALA A 473 -35.13 -14.08 -10.68
C ALA A 473 -34.01 -14.89 -11.33
N MET A 474 -32.86 -14.26 -11.59
CA MET A 474 -31.66 -14.95 -12.06
C MET A 474 -31.12 -15.93 -11.02
N GLU A 475 -31.09 -15.53 -9.75
CA GLU A 475 -30.71 -16.40 -8.63
C GLU A 475 -31.61 -17.64 -8.54
N ASP A 476 -32.93 -17.48 -8.73
CA ASP A 476 -33.90 -18.58 -8.71
C ASP A 476 -33.64 -19.65 -9.79
N ILE A 477 -33.20 -19.25 -10.98
CA ILE A 477 -32.87 -20.18 -12.06
C ILE A 477 -31.42 -20.67 -11.98
N TRP A 478 -30.51 -19.90 -11.37
CA TRP A 478 -29.11 -20.29 -11.19
C TRP A 478 -28.98 -21.61 -10.41
N GLN A 479 -29.90 -21.84 -9.47
CA GLN A 479 -29.96 -23.06 -8.67
C GLN A 479 -30.60 -24.27 -9.40
N LYS A 480 -31.10 -24.10 -10.63
CA LYS A 480 -31.79 -25.15 -11.39
C LYS A 480 -30.92 -25.66 -12.54
N ASP A 481 -30.71 -26.97 -12.58
CA ASP A 481 -29.88 -27.60 -13.62
C ASP A 481 -30.42 -27.32 -15.04
N GLY A 482 -29.53 -26.91 -15.94
CA GLY A 482 -29.86 -26.58 -17.34
C GLY A 482 -30.72 -25.33 -17.58
N ALA A 483 -31.25 -24.67 -16.54
CA ALA A 483 -32.16 -23.54 -16.69
C ALA A 483 -31.46 -22.28 -17.24
N LEU A 484 -30.23 -22.01 -16.82
CA LEU A 484 -29.42 -20.89 -17.35
C LEU A 484 -29.11 -21.04 -18.84
N LEU A 485 -28.76 -22.25 -19.28
CA LEU A 485 -28.50 -22.52 -20.69
C LEU A 485 -29.78 -22.41 -21.53
N THR A 486 -30.91 -22.82 -20.96
CA THR A 486 -32.22 -22.61 -21.58
C THR A 486 -32.52 -21.13 -21.72
N TYR A 487 -32.28 -20.34 -20.66
CA TYR A 487 -32.49 -18.90 -20.70
C TYR A 487 -31.55 -18.18 -21.68
N ALA A 488 -30.28 -18.56 -21.75
CA ALA A 488 -29.33 -18.02 -22.74
C ALA A 488 -29.78 -18.33 -24.18
N ALA A 489 -30.28 -19.55 -24.44
CA ALA A 489 -30.87 -19.90 -25.73
C ALA A 489 -32.10 -19.02 -26.05
N VAL A 490 -32.95 -18.75 -25.05
CA VAL A 490 -34.11 -17.85 -25.22
C VAL A 490 -33.67 -16.43 -25.56
N LEU A 491 -32.65 -15.89 -24.87
CA LEU A 491 -32.12 -14.56 -25.15
C LEU A 491 -31.53 -14.45 -26.55
N ASP A 492 -30.76 -15.44 -27.01
CA ASP A 492 -30.21 -15.46 -28.38
C ASP A 492 -31.33 -15.57 -29.45
N ALA A 493 -32.38 -16.35 -29.17
CA ALA A 493 -33.51 -16.53 -30.08
C ALA A 493 -34.43 -15.29 -30.17
N GLU A 494 -34.80 -14.71 -29.02
CA GLU A 494 -35.78 -13.60 -28.93
C GLU A 494 -35.13 -12.21 -28.99
N ARG A 495 -33.82 -12.10 -28.69
CA ARG A 495 -32.99 -10.87 -28.76
C ARG A 495 -33.66 -9.66 -28.11
N PRO A 496 -33.87 -9.67 -26.77
CA PRO A 496 -34.48 -8.54 -26.08
C PRO A 496 -33.64 -7.28 -26.22
N ASP A 497 -34.31 -6.16 -26.44
CA ASP A 497 -33.74 -4.82 -26.61
C ASP A 497 -33.73 -3.99 -25.31
N THR A 498 -34.28 -4.55 -24.22
CA THR A 498 -34.42 -3.91 -22.90
C THR A 498 -34.26 -4.93 -21.79
N LEU A 499 -33.84 -4.48 -20.60
CA LEU A 499 -33.78 -5.34 -19.42
C LEU A 499 -35.18 -5.84 -19.02
N GLY A 500 -36.20 -4.99 -19.17
CA GLY A 500 -37.59 -5.37 -18.92
C GLY A 500 -38.05 -6.54 -19.77
N ARG A 501 -37.75 -6.53 -21.08
CA ARG A 501 -38.09 -7.66 -21.97
C ARG A 501 -37.31 -8.93 -21.62
N ALA A 502 -36.03 -8.81 -21.27
CA ALA A 502 -35.24 -9.95 -20.79
C ALA A 502 -35.86 -10.56 -19.53
N TYR A 503 -36.26 -9.71 -18.57
CA TYR A 503 -36.96 -10.15 -17.36
C TYR A 503 -38.29 -10.86 -17.65
N GLU A 504 -39.10 -10.36 -18.58
CA GLU A 504 -40.34 -11.04 -18.98
C GLU A 504 -40.07 -12.45 -19.56
N LEU A 505 -39.04 -12.59 -20.40
CA LEU A 505 -38.65 -13.88 -20.96
C LEU A 505 -38.20 -14.84 -19.86
N LEU A 506 -37.45 -14.35 -18.88
CA LEU A 506 -37.02 -15.12 -17.71
C LEU A 506 -38.20 -15.61 -16.88
N GLN A 507 -39.20 -14.77 -16.65
CA GLN A 507 -40.41 -15.14 -15.91
C GLN A 507 -41.25 -16.19 -16.64
N ASN A 508 -41.19 -16.21 -17.97
CA ASN A 508 -41.93 -17.12 -18.82
C ASN A 508 -41.05 -18.27 -19.35
N LEU A 509 -39.95 -18.58 -18.67
CA LEU A 509 -38.99 -19.60 -19.13
C LEU A 509 -39.63 -20.99 -19.30
N GLU A 510 -40.70 -21.29 -18.56
CA GLU A 510 -41.48 -22.53 -18.67
C GLU A 510 -42.16 -22.71 -20.03
N ASN A 511 -42.35 -21.64 -20.81
CA ASN A 511 -42.89 -21.70 -22.17
C ASN A 511 -41.83 -22.08 -23.21
N TYR A 512 -40.59 -22.33 -22.78
CA TYR A 512 -39.49 -22.69 -23.64
C TYR A 512 -38.89 -24.01 -23.20
N GLU A 513 -38.47 -24.79 -24.17
CA GLU A 513 -37.82 -26.06 -23.92
C GLU A 513 -36.55 -26.16 -24.74
N ARG A 514 -35.43 -26.32 -24.04
CA ARG A 514 -34.15 -26.61 -24.65
C ARG A 514 -34.09 -28.10 -24.97
N ILE A 515 -33.92 -28.40 -26.25
CA ILE A 515 -33.80 -29.77 -26.74
C ILE A 515 -32.34 -30.19 -26.56
N VAL A 516 -32.11 -31.13 -25.66
CA VAL A 516 -30.78 -31.63 -25.31
C VAL A 516 -30.40 -32.83 -26.19
N GLU A 517 -31.40 -33.53 -26.72
CA GLU A 517 -31.20 -34.68 -27.58
C GLU A 517 -30.96 -34.26 -29.03
N GLY A 518 -30.15 -35.02 -29.76
CA GLY A 518 -30.01 -34.85 -31.21
C GLY A 518 -31.34 -35.15 -31.93
N THR A 519 -31.38 -34.93 -33.25
CA THR A 519 -32.58 -35.15 -34.07
C THR A 519 -33.21 -36.53 -33.88
N TYR A 520 -32.39 -37.58 -33.80
CA TYR A 520 -32.83 -38.95 -33.47
C TYR A 520 -33.63 -39.02 -32.15
N GLY A 521 -33.04 -38.56 -31.04
CA GLY A 521 -33.65 -38.65 -29.71
C GLY A 521 -34.90 -37.77 -29.60
N TYR A 522 -34.87 -36.57 -30.18
CA TYR A 522 -36.06 -35.73 -30.27
C TYR A 522 -37.22 -36.42 -30.99
N GLY A 523 -36.94 -37.21 -32.04
CA GLY A 523 -37.95 -38.04 -32.70
C GLY A 523 -38.58 -39.08 -31.77
N GLN A 524 -37.79 -39.68 -30.88
CA GLN A 524 -38.27 -40.60 -29.84
C GLN A 524 -39.14 -39.84 -28.82
N GLN A 525 -38.63 -38.74 -28.27
CA GLN A 525 -39.34 -37.88 -27.31
C GLN A 525 -40.72 -37.45 -27.85
N ARG A 526 -40.80 -37.03 -29.12
CA ARG A 526 -42.07 -36.57 -29.71
C ARG A 526 -43.10 -37.70 -29.88
N LEU A 527 -42.69 -38.93 -30.11
CA LEU A 527 -43.62 -40.07 -30.13
C LEU A 527 -44.14 -40.39 -28.74
N GLN A 528 -43.28 -40.31 -27.73
CA GLN A 528 -43.69 -40.47 -26.34
C GLN A 528 -44.72 -39.40 -25.95
N GLU A 529 -44.46 -38.14 -26.27
CA GLU A 529 -45.37 -37.02 -25.99
C GLU A 529 -46.69 -37.09 -26.79
N THR A 530 -46.62 -37.44 -28.07
CA THR A 530 -47.79 -37.35 -28.97
C THR A 530 -48.68 -38.59 -28.91
N LEU A 531 -48.08 -39.78 -28.77
CA LEU A 531 -48.78 -41.06 -28.77
C LEU A 531 -48.83 -41.74 -27.39
N GLY A 532 -48.16 -41.18 -26.39
CA GLY A 532 -48.13 -41.74 -25.03
C GLY A 532 -47.33 -43.04 -24.92
N LEU A 533 -46.33 -43.24 -25.78
CA LEU A 533 -45.46 -44.43 -25.75
C LEU A 533 -44.50 -44.33 -24.57
N ASP A 534 -44.21 -45.47 -23.92
CA ASP A 534 -43.17 -45.59 -22.91
C ASP A 534 -41.81 -45.97 -23.53
N ASP A 535 -40.74 -45.95 -22.73
CA ASP A 535 -39.39 -46.27 -23.19
C ASP A 535 -39.27 -47.67 -23.79
N GLU A 536 -40.03 -48.64 -23.27
CA GLU A 536 -40.04 -50.02 -23.76
C GLU A 536 -40.67 -50.09 -25.16
N ALA A 537 -41.78 -49.40 -25.40
CA ALA A 537 -42.39 -49.30 -26.71
C ALA A 537 -41.51 -48.55 -27.73
N ILE A 538 -40.77 -47.52 -27.30
CA ILE A 538 -39.78 -46.85 -28.17
C ILE A 538 -38.64 -47.79 -28.54
N TYR A 539 -38.14 -48.57 -27.58
CA TYR A 539 -37.09 -49.55 -27.81
C TYR A 539 -37.53 -50.64 -28.80
N GLU A 540 -38.76 -51.12 -28.71
CA GLU A 540 -39.29 -52.11 -29.68
C GLU A 540 -39.41 -51.56 -31.11
N LEU A 541 -39.53 -50.24 -31.27
CA LEU A 541 -39.55 -49.57 -32.57
C LEU A 541 -38.14 -49.30 -33.14
N GLU A 542 -37.07 -49.51 -32.35
CA GLU A 542 -35.70 -49.38 -32.84
C GLU A 542 -35.41 -50.36 -33.99
N GLY A 543 -34.99 -49.80 -35.13
CA GLY A 543 -34.73 -50.55 -36.36
C GLY A 543 -35.95 -50.72 -37.29
N TYR A 544 -37.16 -50.37 -36.85
CA TYR A 544 -38.37 -50.37 -37.68
C TYR A 544 -38.84 -48.95 -38.06
N MET A 545 -38.50 -47.95 -37.25
CA MET A 545 -38.83 -46.55 -37.48
C MET A 545 -37.57 -45.71 -37.77
N ASP A 546 -37.69 -44.76 -38.69
CA ASP A 546 -36.65 -43.78 -38.98
C ASP A 546 -36.85 -42.55 -38.07
N PHE A 547 -36.34 -42.67 -36.83
CA PHE A 547 -36.46 -41.60 -35.82
C PHE A 547 -35.71 -40.33 -36.21
N GLU A 548 -34.63 -40.44 -36.97
CA GLU A 548 -33.88 -39.28 -37.47
C GLU A 548 -34.74 -38.45 -38.43
N LYS A 549 -35.39 -39.10 -39.40
CA LYS A 549 -36.28 -38.43 -40.33
C LYS A 549 -37.53 -37.87 -39.63
N TYR A 550 -38.15 -38.65 -38.76
CA TYR A 550 -39.32 -38.22 -38.01
C TYR A 550 -39.01 -37.03 -37.08
N GLY A 551 -37.90 -37.10 -36.35
CA GLY A 551 -37.42 -36.02 -35.49
C GLY A 551 -37.19 -34.72 -36.27
N LYS A 552 -36.61 -34.80 -37.47
CA LYS A 552 -36.44 -33.62 -38.34
C LYS A 552 -37.79 -32.99 -38.74
N GLU A 553 -38.75 -33.81 -39.18
CA GLU A 553 -40.09 -33.32 -39.55
C GLU A 553 -40.81 -32.71 -38.34
N CYS A 554 -40.65 -33.30 -37.15
CA CYS A 554 -41.18 -32.74 -35.91
C CYS A 554 -40.49 -31.42 -35.51
N MET A 555 -39.16 -31.32 -35.64
CA MET A 555 -38.44 -30.07 -35.35
C MET A 555 -38.92 -28.92 -36.25
N GLU A 556 -39.15 -29.20 -37.54
CA GLU A 556 -39.70 -28.22 -38.48
C GLU A 556 -41.14 -27.84 -38.12
N ALA A 557 -41.98 -28.80 -37.73
CA ALA A 557 -43.38 -28.57 -37.36
C ALA A 557 -43.53 -27.80 -36.03
N ASP A 558 -42.69 -28.10 -35.04
CA ASP A 558 -42.69 -27.47 -33.72
C ASP A 558 -41.96 -26.11 -33.71
N GLY A 559 -41.42 -25.67 -34.85
CA GLY A 559 -40.72 -24.40 -34.98
C GLY A 559 -39.41 -24.35 -34.19
N VAL A 560 -38.66 -25.45 -34.13
CA VAL A 560 -37.38 -25.50 -33.42
C VAL A 560 -36.36 -24.57 -34.08
N VAL A 561 -35.71 -23.73 -33.27
CA VAL A 561 -34.65 -22.83 -33.71
C VAL A 561 -33.31 -23.27 -33.15
N THR A 562 -32.25 -23.08 -33.93
CA THR A 562 -30.86 -23.25 -33.46
C THR A 562 -30.38 -21.94 -32.84
N THR A 563 -29.75 -22.02 -31.68
CA THR A 563 -29.11 -20.91 -30.97
C THR A 563 -27.65 -21.27 -30.71
N GLU A 564 -26.84 -20.31 -30.29
CA GLU A 564 -25.46 -20.59 -29.85
C GLU A 564 -25.43 -21.51 -28.61
N PHE A 565 -26.54 -21.63 -27.89
CA PHE A 565 -26.69 -22.38 -26.65
C PHE A 565 -27.50 -23.68 -26.82
N GLY A 566 -27.80 -24.07 -28.06
CA GLY A 566 -28.45 -25.35 -28.40
C GLY A 566 -29.71 -25.21 -29.24
N LEU A 567 -30.51 -26.28 -29.29
CA LEU A 567 -31.80 -26.28 -29.97
C LEU A 567 -32.90 -25.84 -29.00
N LEU A 568 -33.82 -25.00 -29.46
CA LEU A 568 -34.86 -24.40 -28.63
C LEU A 568 -36.21 -24.47 -29.34
N ARG A 569 -37.26 -24.90 -28.62
CA ARG A 569 -38.65 -24.68 -29.03
C ARG A 569 -39.38 -23.77 -28.06
N ARG A 570 -40.35 -23.02 -28.59
CA ARG A 570 -41.32 -22.26 -27.81
C ARG A 570 -42.65 -23.00 -27.86
N LEU A 571 -43.22 -23.30 -26.70
CA LEU A 571 -44.43 -24.11 -26.58
C LEU A 571 -45.65 -23.33 -27.08
N GLU A 572 -45.81 -22.05 -26.68
CA GLU A 572 -46.92 -21.20 -27.12
C GLU A 572 -46.55 -19.70 -27.27
N PRO A 573 -46.88 -19.06 -28.42
CA PRO A 573 -46.98 -19.67 -29.75
C PRO A 573 -45.58 -20.14 -30.24
N PRO A 574 -45.49 -21.21 -31.05
CA PRO A 574 -44.22 -21.65 -31.65
C PRO A 574 -43.54 -20.56 -32.48
N PHE A 575 -42.21 -20.65 -32.61
CA PHE A 575 -41.48 -19.76 -33.51
C PHE A 575 -41.97 -19.95 -34.96
N ALA A 576 -42.09 -18.86 -35.71
CA ALA A 576 -42.57 -18.93 -37.09
C ALA A 576 -41.59 -19.71 -37.99
N ALA A 577 -42.11 -20.62 -38.83
CA ALA A 577 -41.32 -21.49 -39.72
C ALA A 577 -40.48 -20.77 -40.81
N HIS A 578 -40.41 -19.43 -40.82
CA HIS A 578 -39.76 -18.63 -41.88
C HIS A 578 -38.53 -17.83 -41.42
N THR A 579 -38.06 -17.98 -40.17
CA THR A 579 -36.86 -17.28 -39.69
C THR A 579 -35.54 -17.95 -40.10
N LEU A 580 -35.58 -19.07 -40.83
CA LEU A 580 -34.40 -19.87 -41.22
C LEU A 580 -33.62 -19.34 -42.45
N GLN A 581 -34.11 -18.32 -43.18
CA GLN A 581 -33.48 -17.87 -44.43
C GLN A 581 -32.62 -16.59 -44.36
N MET A 582 -32.50 -15.91 -43.22
CA MET A 582 -31.66 -14.70 -43.08
C MET A 582 -30.50 -14.84 -42.10
N ARG A 583 -29.85 -16.01 -42.06
CA ARG A 583 -28.68 -16.27 -41.18
C ARG A 583 -27.36 -16.49 -41.92
N GLY A 584 -27.28 -16.07 -43.19
CA GLY A 584 -26.08 -16.22 -44.03
C GLY A 584 -25.53 -14.95 -44.69
N MET A 585 -26.08 -13.77 -44.38
CA MET A 585 -25.57 -12.49 -44.90
C MET A 585 -25.88 -11.36 -43.92
N VAL A 586 -25.01 -11.13 -42.93
CA VAL A 586 -24.40 -9.83 -42.55
C VAL A 586 -23.13 -10.16 -41.78
#